data_AF-A0A1I8IDF0-F1
#
_entry.id   AF-A0A1I8IDF0-F1
#
_cell.length_a   1.000
_cell.length_b   1.000
_cell.length_c   1.000
_cell.angle_alpha   90.00
_cell.angle_beta   90.00
_cell.angle_gamma   90.00
#
_symmetry.space_group_name_H-M   'P 1'
#
loop_
_entity.id
_entity.type
_entity.pdbx_description
1 polymer ?
#
loop_
_entity_poly.entity_id
_entity_poly.type
_entity_poly.pdbx_seq_one_letter_code
_entity_poly.pdbx_strand_id
1 'polypeptide(L)'
;MTEIDLVNRDPNGINSGIQVKFEDVLAEPDGAHSMDCVWQNSYKCYTCGLSLSYKIATLLCGIFIALHWGCTFGCLAFNQIWMITPKCKVFEIQMSCFRRFFTTILECCLGPCCATCGMFFSNITVRFEDVLAEPDGAHSMDCVWQNSYKCYTCGLALSYKLATLLCGIFIALHWGCTFGCLAFDEVWCMTPTCRMYELMLRCAKRFTVILLDCCVGPCCTSCGMFFSNIVVTQKSA
;
A
#
# COMPACT_ATOMS: atom_id res chain seq x y z
N MET A 1 9.70 -17.89 -26.47
CA MET A 1 9.00 -16.59 -26.41
C MET A 1 7.74 -16.85 -25.61
N THR A 2 7.64 -16.33 -24.39
CA THR A 2 6.41 -16.45 -23.60
C THR A 2 5.29 -15.78 -24.38
N GLU A 3 4.23 -16.51 -24.68
CA GLU A 3 3.07 -15.99 -25.40
C GLU A 3 2.36 -14.95 -24.52
N ILE A 4 1.95 -13.83 -25.12
CA ILE A 4 1.26 -12.76 -24.40
C ILE A 4 -0.23 -13.14 -24.24
N ASP A 5 -0.73 -13.10 -23.02
CA ASP A 5 -2.15 -13.36 -22.75
C ASP A 5 -2.99 -12.13 -23.13
N LEU A 6 -3.86 -12.30 -24.14
CA LEU A 6 -4.71 -11.24 -24.66
C LEU A 6 -6.03 -11.08 -23.88
N VAL A 7 -6.41 -12.10 -23.11
CA VAL A 7 -7.65 -12.16 -22.33
C VAL A 7 -7.39 -11.69 -20.91
N ASN A 8 -6.39 -12.25 -20.23
CA ASN A 8 -5.98 -11.82 -18.90
C ASN A 8 -4.70 -10.96 -18.97
N ARG A 9 -4.89 -9.64 -19.05
CA ARG A 9 -3.79 -8.67 -19.15
C ARG A 9 -3.18 -8.27 -17.78
N ASP A 10 -3.77 -8.71 -16.67
CA ASP A 10 -3.25 -8.48 -15.31
C ASP A 10 -3.21 -9.79 -14.48
N PRO A 11 -2.38 -10.76 -14.89
CA PRO A 11 -2.32 -12.07 -14.21
C PRO A 11 -1.79 -12.00 -12.77
N ASN A 12 -1.11 -10.92 -12.40
CA ASN A 12 -0.57 -10.70 -11.07
C ASN A 12 -1.45 -9.80 -10.19
N GLY A 13 -2.62 -9.37 -10.69
CA GLY A 13 -3.56 -8.53 -9.93
C GLY A 13 -2.98 -7.19 -9.48
N ILE A 14 -2.02 -6.64 -10.22
CA ILE A 14 -1.28 -5.42 -9.87
C ILE A 14 -2.23 -4.22 -9.84
N ASN A 15 -3.23 -4.24 -10.72
CA ASN A 15 -4.20 -3.18 -10.92
C ASN A 15 -5.56 -3.52 -10.30
N SER A 16 -5.61 -4.41 -9.30
CA SER A 16 -6.85 -4.80 -8.61
C SER A 16 -7.54 -3.61 -7.93
N GLY A 17 -6.77 -2.66 -7.38
CA GLY A 17 -7.29 -1.48 -6.69
C GLY A 17 -8.00 -0.45 -7.59
N ILE A 18 -7.84 -0.53 -8.92
CA ILE A 18 -8.47 0.41 -9.87
C ILE A 18 -9.68 -0.21 -10.59
N GLN A 19 -10.12 -1.40 -10.20
CA GLN A 19 -11.32 -2.03 -10.74
C GLN A 19 -12.57 -1.36 -10.15
N VAL A 20 -12.97 -0.24 -10.75
CA VAL A 20 -14.12 0.54 -10.27
C VAL A 20 -15.41 0.05 -10.91
N LYS A 21 -16.30 -0.57 -10.12
CA LYS A 21 -17.62 -0.99 -10.59
C LYS A 21 -18.62 0.17 -10.53
N PHE A 22 -19.71 0.07 -11.29
CA PHE A 22 -20.75 1.10 -11.30
C PHE A 22 -21.37 1.27 -9.91
N GLU A 23 -21.60 0.16 -9.22
CA GLU A 23 -22.20 0.12 -7.89
C GLU A 23 -21.25 0.71 -6.83
N ASP A 24 -19.94 0.64 -7.02
CA ASP A 24 -18.97 1.23 -6.08
C ASP A 24 -19.00 2.78 -6.10
N VAL A 25 -19.52 3.38 -7.17
CA VAL A 25 -19.51 4.83 -7.40
C VAL A 25 -20.89 5.45 -7.26
N LEU A 26 -21.92 4.78 -7.78
CA LEU A 26 -23.27 5.33 -7.93
C LEU A 26 -24.34 4.48 -7.22
N ALA A 27 -23.97 3.60 -6.29
CA ALA A 27 -24.93 2.80 -5.52
C ALA A 27 -26.02 3.67 -4.86
N GLU A 28 -27.26 3.24 -5.04
CA GLU A 28 -28.43 3.82 -4.37
C GLU A 28 -28.70 3.09 -3.05
N PRO A 29 -28.96 3.81 -1.94
CA PRO A 29 -29.27 3.17 -0.65
C PRO A 29 -30.69 2.59 -0.62
N ASP A 30 -30.91 1.60 0.25
CA ASP A 30 -32.21 0.96 0.44
C ASP A 30 -33.31 1.98 0.80
N GLY A 31 -34.28 2.17 -0.10
CA GLY A 31 -35.39 3.11 0.06
C GLY A 31 -35.34 4.37 -0.81
N ALA A 32 -34.24 4.62 -1.52
CA ALA A 32 -34.10 5.75 -2.46
C ALA A 32 -33.76 5.27 -3.88
N HIS A 33 -34.69 4.52 -4.50
CA HIS A 33 -34.49 3.99 -5.84
C HIS A 33 -34.93 4.95 -6.95
N SER A 34 -34.04 5.19 -7.89
CA SER A 34 -34.35 5.83 -9.17
C SER A 34 -35.24 4.92 -10.02
N MET A 35 -35.80 5.48 -11.09
CA MET A 35 -36.58 4.68 -12.05
C MET A 35 -35.68 3.62 -12.72
N ASP A 36 -36.18 2.38 -12.84
CA ASP A 36 -35.43 1.24 -13.39
C ASP A 36 -34.82 1.53 -14.78
N CYS A 37 -35.55 2.26 -15.64
CA CYS A 37 -35.06 2.62 -16.97
C CYS A 37 -33.86 3.58 -16.90
N VAL A 38 -33.86 4.53 -15.95
CA VAL A 38 -32.78 5.50 -15.75
C VAL A 38 -31.58 4.79 -15.14
N TRP A 39 -31.80 3.89 -14.18
CA TRP A 39 -30.76 3.08 -13.56
C TRP A 39 -30.03 2.21 -14.60
N GLN A 40 -30.77 1.43 -15.41
CA GLN A 40 -30.18 0.58 -16.45
C GLN A 40 -29.44 1.38 -17.53
N ASN A 41 -29.97 2.54 -17.93
CA ASN A 41 -29.30 3.37 -18.92
C ASN A 41 -28.05 4.04 -18.35
N SER A 42 -28.09 4.46 -17.08
CA SER A 42 -26.93 5.01 -16.38
C SER A 42 -25.81 3.98 -16.25
N TYR A 43 -26.13 2.72 -15.93
CA TYR A 43 -25.17 1.61 -15.92
C TYR A 43 -24.48 1.41 -17.29
N LYS A 44 -25.27 1.39 -18.37
CA LYS A 44 -24.74 1.25 -19.74
C LYS A 44 -23.87 2.45 -20.13
N CYS A 45 -24.31 3.66 -19.84
CA CYS A 45 -23.56 4.89 -20.14
C CYS A 45 -22.26 4.97 -19.37
N TYR A 46 -22.26 4.63 -18.07
CA TYR A 46 -21.06 4.54 -17.25
C TYR A 46 -20.07 3.52 -17.81
N THR A 47 -20.52 2.28 -18.05
CA THR A 47 -19.67 1.20 -18.56
C THR A 47 -19.08 1.53 -19.94
N CYS A 48 -19.89 2.14 -20.81
CA CYS A 48 -19.46 2.58 -22.13
C CYS A 48 -18.43 3.72 -22.03
N GLY A 49 -18.71 4.75 -21.24
CA GLY A 49 -17.81 5.89 -21.02
C GLY A 49 -16.46 5.45 -20.46
N LEU A 50 -16.48 4.58 -19.45
CA LEU A 50 -15.30 3.95 -18.85
C LEU A 50 -14.48 3.18 -19.89
N SER A 51 -15.13 2.29 -20.64
CA SER A 51 -14.44 1.44 -21.60
C SER A 51 -13.88 2.23 -22.78
N LEU A 52 -14.65 3.17 -23.32
CA LEU A 52 -14.30 3.92 -24.52
C LEU A 52 -13.16 4.90 -24.26
N SER A 53 -13.25 5.68 -23.17
CA SER A 53 -12.19 6.63 -22.79
C SER A 53 -10.86 5.92 -22.58
N TYR A 54 -10.85 4.83 -21.83
CA TYR A 54 -9.64 4.01 -21.61
C TYR A 54 -9.06 3.43 -22.91
N LYS A 55 -9.92 2.87 -23.78
CA LYS A 55 -9.50 2.28 -25.06
C LYS A 55 -8.95 3.33 -26.02
N ILE A 56 -9.57 4.51 -26.11
CA ILE A 56 -9.09 5.60 -26.97
C ILE A 56 -7.72 6.09 -26.47
N ALA A 57 -7.57 6.34 -25.17
CA ALA A 57 -6.29 6.75 -24.59
C ALA A 57 -5.19 5.70 -24.85
N THR A 58 -5.52 4.42 -24.67
CA THR A 58 -4.61 3.31 -24.95
C THR A 58 -4.24 3.20 -26.43
N LEU A 59 -5.19 3.41 -27.34
CA LEU A 59 -4.94 3.36 -28.78
C LEU A 59 -3.97 4.46 -29.23
N LEU A 60 -4.13 5.68 -28.69
CA LEU A 60 -3.33 6.83 -29.10
C LEU A 60 -1.92 6.82 -28.48
N CYS A 61 -1.80 6.38 -27.22
CA CYS A 61 -0.57 6.58 -26.44
C CYS A 61 0.07 5.28 -25.92
N GLY A 62 -0.67 4.18 -25.86
CA GLY A 62 -0.23 2.95 -25.17
C GLY A 62 1.07 2.37 -25.72
N ILE A 63 1.25 2.32 -27.05
CA ILE A 63 2.45 1.76 -27.67
C ILE A 63 3.70 2.60 -27.35
N PHE A 64 3.59 3.94 -27.42
CA PHE A 64 4.71 4.84 -27.14
C PHE A 64 5.11 4.80 -25.66
N ILE A 65 4.12 4.75 -24.76
CA ILE A 65 4.37 4.63 -23.33
C ILE A 65 4.99 3.26 -22.99
N ALA A 66 4.51 2.18 -23.61
CA ALA A 66 5.09 0.85 -23.44
C ALA A 66 6.57 0.82 -23.86
N LEU A 67 6.89 1.41 -25.01
CA LEU A 67 8.25 1.51 -25.51
C LEU A 67 9.14 2.32 -24.56
N HIS A 68 8.65 3.49 -24.10
CA HIS A 68 9.36 4.34 -23.15
C HIS A 68 9.73 3.57 -21.88
N TRP A 69 8.76 2.90 -21.24
CA TRP A 69 9.02 2.11 -20.03
C TRP A 69 9.94 0.92 -20.29
N GLY A 70 9.80 0.24 -21.43
CA GLY A 70 10.72 -0.83 -21.83
C GLY A 70 12.18 -0.36 -21.89
N CYS A 71 12.43 0.80 -22.54
CA CYS A 71 13.75 1.41 -22.58
C CYS A 71 14.24 1.85 -21.19
N THR A 72 13.38 2.51 -20.41
CA THR A 72 13.72 2.99 -19.05
C THR A 72 14.11 1.85 -18.12
N PHE A 73 13.32 0.76 -18.09
CA PHE A 73 13.65 -0.42 -17.28
C PHE A 73 14.90 -1.15 -17.79
N GLY A 74 15.15 -1.16 -19.10
CA GLY A 74 16.39 -1.69 -19.68
C GLY A 74 17.62 -0.90 -19.21
N CYS A 75 17.58 0.43 -19.31
CA CYS A 75 18.65 1.31 -18.83
C CYS A 75 18.86 1.20 -17.32
N LEU A 76 17.77 1.11 -16.54
CA LEU A 76 17.82 0.94 -15.11
C LEU A 76 18.47 -0.40 -14.73
N ALA A 77 18.08 -1.50 -15.38
CA ALA A 77 18.68 -2.81 -15.17
C ALA A 77 20.18 -2.80 -15.50
N PHE A 78 20.57 -2.16 -16.61
CA PHE A 78 21.98 -1.99 -16.96
C PHE A 78 22.74 -1.23 -15.86
N ASN A 79 22.24 -0.08 -15.41
CA ASN A 79 22.87 0.69 -14.34
C ASN A 79 22.95 -0.12 -13.03
N GLN A 80 21.92 -0.88 -12.68
CA GLN A 80 21.91 -1.69 -11.46
C GLN A 80 22.97 -2.80 -11.48
N ILE A 81 23.07 -3.53 -12.60
CA ILE A 81 24.00 -4.65 -12.74
C ILE A 81 25.44 -4.13 -12.82
N TRP A 82 25.69 -3.17 -13.71
CA TRP A 82 27.04 -2.76 -14.09
C TRP A 82 27.63 -1.67 -13.20
N MET A 83 26.81 -0.83 -12.56
CA MET A 83 27.30 0.26 -11.72
C MET A 83 26.96 0.07 -10.23
N ILE A 84 25.68 -0.15 -9.89
CA ILE A 84 25.25 -0.15 -8.49
C ILE A 84 25.73 -1.39 -7.73
N THR A 85 25.61 -2.57 -8.33
CA THR A 85 26.05 -3.83 -7.70
C THR A 85 27.54 -3.82 -7.31
N PRO A 86 28.49 -3.47 -8.20
CA PRO A 86 29.90 -3.38 -7.81
C PRO A 86 30.15 -2.25 -6.81
N LYS A 87 29.47 -1.09 -6.91
CA LYS A 87 29.56 -0.02 -5.91
C LYS A 87 29.12 -0.48 -4.53
N CYS A 88 28.01 -1.22 -4.42
CA CYS A 88 27.56 -1.84 -3.17
C CYS A 88 28.66 -2.74 -2.59
N LYS A 89 29.33 -3.53 -3.43
CA LYS A 89 30.38 -4.45 -2.99
C LYS A 89 31.64 -3.71 -2.50
N VAL A 90 32.07 -2.68 -3.20
CA VAL A 90 33.19 -1.83 -2.73
C VAL A 90 32.82 -1.16 -1.41
N PHE A 91 31.61 -0.61 -1.30
CA PHE A 91 31.13 0.03 -0.10
C PHE A 91 31.07 -0.94 1.10
N GLU A 92 30.59 -2.16 0.88
CA GLU A 92 30.57 -3.25 1.88
C GLU A 92 31.99 -3.56 2.38
N ILE A 93 32.98 -3.64 1.50
CA ILE A 93 34.39 -3.86 1.87
C ILE A 93 34.91 -2.69 2.72
N GLN A 94 34.68 -1.44 2.29
CA GLN A 94 35.13 -0.25 3.04
C GLN A 94 34.49 -0.20 4.44
N MET A 95 33.19 -0.45 4.51
CA MET A 95 32.43 -0.44 5.75
C MET A 95 32.81 -1.60 6.66
N SER A 96 33.21 -2.75 6.13
CA SER A 96 33.73 -3.86 6.95
C SER A 96 35.03 -3.50 7.67
N CYS A 97 35.94 -2.77 7.01
CA CYS A 97 37.16 -2.27 7.64
C CYS A 97 36.84 -1.22 8.71
N PHE A 98 35.95 -0.28 8.40
CA PHE A 98 35.51 0.74 9.36
C PHE A 98 34.83 0.12 10.59
N ARG A 99 33.94 -0.85 10.38
CA ARG A 99 33.27 -1.59 11.45
C ARG A 99 34.28 -2.26 12.38
N ARG A 100 35.30 -2.94 11.84
CA ARG A 100 36.35 -3.57 12.66
C ARG A 100 37.07 -2.56 13.54
N PHE A 101 37.49 -1.44 12.96
CA PHE A 101 38.14 -0.36 13.71
C PHE A 101 37.22 0.21 14.81
N PHE A 102 35.96 0.48 14.46
CA PHE A 102 34.97 1.02 15.38
C PHE A 102 34.62 0.04 16.51
N THR A 103 34.40 -1.24 16.21
CA THR A 103 34.18 -2.29 17.22
C THR A 103 35.35 -2.37 18.19
N THR A 104 36.60 -2.35 17.70
CA THR A 104 37.78 -2.39 18.59
C THR A 104 37.82 -1.18 19.54
N ILE A 105 37.45 0.02 19.07
CA ILE A 105 37.35 1.20 19.96
C ILE A 105 36.28 0.99 21.03
N LEU A 106 35.09 0.50 20.64
CA LEU A 106 34.00 0.24 21.59
C LEU A 106 34.37 -0.83 22.61
N GLU A 107 35.03 -1.91 22.20
CA GLU A 107 35.51 -2.97 23.11
C GLU A 107 36.53 -2.42 24.12
N CYS A 108 37.49 -1.62 23.67
CA CYS A 108 38.51 -1.03 24.53
C CYS A 108 37.93 -0.01 25.52
N CYS A 109 36.97 0.82 25.10
CA CYS A 109 36.47 1.94 25.91
C CYS A 109 35.18 1.60 26.68
N LEU A 110 34.19 1.05 25.98
CA LEU A 110 32.85 0.82 26.51
C LEU A 110 32.64 -0.62 27.00
N GLY A 111 33.36 -1.60 26.45
CA GLY A 111 33.35 -2.99 26.93
C GLY A 111 33.47 -3.12 28.46
N PRO A 112 34.52 -2.57 29.10
CA PRO A 112 34.67 -2.63 30.55
C PRO A 112 33.59 -1.84 31.33
N CYS A 113 33.12 -0.72 30.77
CA CYS A 113 32.07 0.09 31.40
C CYS A 113 30.70 -0.62 31.35
N CYS A 114 30.35 -1.24 30.22
CA CYS A 114 29.11 -2.00 30.06
C CYS A 114 29.13 -3.30 30.90
N ALA A 115 30.27 -3.98 30.96
CA ALA A 115 30.42 -5.18 31.79
C ALA A 115 30.29 -4.89 33.29
N THR A 116 30.81 -3.74 33.74
CA THR A 116 30.67 -3.32 35.16
C THR A 116 29.27 -2.83 35.49
N CYS A 117 28.62 -2.07 34.60
CA CYS A 117 27.24 -1.63 34.82
C CYS A 117 26.21 -2.77 34.70
N GLY A 118 26.47 -3.81 33.91
CA GLY A 118 25.62 -5.01 33.83
C GLY A 118 25.56 -5.82 35.13
N MET A 119 26.49 -5.61 36.07
CA MET A 119 26.42 -6.17 37.42
C MET A 119 25.37 -5.49 38.32
N PHE A 120 24.83 -4.33 37.92
CA PHE A 120 23.82 -3.60 38.69
C PHE A 120 22.36 -3.99 38.37
N PHE A 121 22.09 -4.79 37.32
CA PHE A 121 20.73 -5.11 36.85
C PHE A 121 20.33 -6.59 36.97
N SER A 122 20.48 -7.19 38.17
CA SER A 122 19.83 -8.47 38.48
C SER A 122 18.49 -8.23 39.19
N ASN A 123 17.41 -8.84 38.66
CA ASN A 123 16.03 -8.91 39.15
C ASN A 123 14.99 -7.97 38.53
N ILE A 124 14.59 -8.24 37.29
CA ILE A 124 13.24 -7.90 36.82
C ILE A 124 12.67 -9.09 36.05
N THR A 125 11.50 -9.60 36.45
CA THR A 125 10.75 -10.68 35.78
C THR A 125 9.28 -10.29 35.71
N VAL A 126 8.70 -10.18 34.50
CA VAL A 126 7.26 -9.95 34.30
C VAL A 126 6.78 -10.77 33.09
N ARG A 127 5.63 -11.46 33.23
CA ARG A 127 4.87 -12.12 32.16
C ARG A 127 3.39 -11.87 32.36
N PHE A 128 2.65 -11.66 31.27
CA PHE A 128 1.49 -12.49 30.91
C PHE A 128 1.03 -12.21 29.47
N GLU A 129 0.66 -13.28 28.76
CA GLU A 129 0.01 -13.29 27.44
C GLU A 129 -1.51 -13.20 27.59
N ASP A 130 -2.11 -12.60 26.56
CA ASP A 130 -3.40 -12.81 25.90
C ASP A 130 -4.66 -12.95 26.75
N VAL A 131 -5.80 -12.41 26.25
CA VAL A 131 -7.11 -13.09 26.27
C VAL A 131 -8.24 -12.19 25.71
N LEU A 132 -8.92 -12.76 24.70
CA LEU A 132 -10.36 -12.73 24.36
C LEU A 132 -10.97 -11.73 23.38
N ALA A 133 -11.82 -12.33 22.54
CA ALA A 133 -12.78 -11.78 21.61
C ALA A 133 -14.24 -11.95 22.12
N GLU A 134 -15.15 -11.25 21.42
CA GLU A 134 -16.59 -11.55 21.16
C GLU A 134 -17.68 -11.05 22.16
N PRO A 135 -19.00 -10.99 21.77
CA PRO A 135 -19.66 -9.80 21.22
C PRO A 135 -21.03 -9.44 21.89
N ASP A 136 -21.91 -8.77 21.12
CA ASP A 136 -23.02 -7.84 21.42
C ASP A 136 -24.39 -8.36 21.96
N GLY A 137 -25.21 -7.42 22.46
CA GLY A 137 -26.68 -7.56 22.58
C GLY A 137 -27.50 -6.38 23.16
N ALA A 138 -28.31 -5.73 22.29
CA ALA A 138 -29.72 -5.27 22.48
C ALA A 138 -30.14 -3.79 22.87
N HIS A 139 -30.79 -3.11 21.88
CA HIS A 139 -32.04 -2.25 21.77
C HIS A 139 -32.61 -1.41 22.97
N SER A 140 -33.39 -0.30 22.89
CA SER A 140 -34.24 0.45 21.89
C SER A 140 -34.82 1.76 22.49
N MET A 141 -35.30 2.74 21.67
CA MET A 141 -36.68 3.32 21.77
C MET A 141 -37.09 4.13 20.50
N ASP A 142 -38.14 3.69 19.78
CA ASP A 142 -38.38 3.96 18.34
C ASP A 142 -39.71 4.66 17.92
N CYS A 143 -40.40 5.44 18.76
CA CYS A 143 -41.74 5.96 18.40
C CYS A 143 -41.80 7.43 17.92
N VAL A 144 -40.75 8.24 18.08
CA VAL A 144 -40.73 9.65 17.60
C VAL A 144 -40.02 9.80 16.25
N TRP A 145 -39.21 8.80 15.88
CA TRP A 145 -38.41 8.81 14.65
C TRP A 145 -39.22 8.33 13.41
N GLN A 146 -40.10 7.34 13.57
CA GLN A 146 -40.82 6.69 12.45
C GLN A 146 -41.80 7.58 11.67
N ASN A 147 -42.31 8.66 12.26
CA ASN A 147 -43.30 9.53 11.60
C ASN A 147 -42.67 10.78 10.96
N SER A 148 -41.55 11.27 11.50
CA SER A 148 -40.71 12.28 10.86
C SER A 148 -39.96 11.72 9.65
N TYR A 149 -39.59 10.43 9.69
CA TYR A 149 -38.94 9.74 8.57
C TYR A 149 -39.80 9.71 7.31
N LYS A 150 -41.11 9.44 7.43
CA LYS A 150 -42.01 9.26 6.28
C LYS A 150 -42.28 10.56 5.52
N CYS A 151 -42.29 11.70 6.21
CA CYS A 151 -42.45 13.02 5.58
C CYS A 151 -41.14 13.54 4.97
N TYR A 152 -39.99 13.19 5.57
CA TYR A 152 -38.65 13.48 5.03
C TYR A 152 -38.32 12.63 3.79
N THR A 153 -38.60 11.32 3.84
CA THR A 153 -38.36 10.38 2.72
C THR A 153 -39.24 10.65 1.50
N CYS A 154 -40.49 11.09 1.68
CA CYS A 154 -41.38 11.41 0.56
C CYS A 154 -40.96 12.68 -0.21
N GLY A 155 -40.47 13.70 0.48
CA GLY A 155 -39.93 14.92 -0.15
C GLY A 155 -38.58 14.70 -0.83
N LEU A 156 -37.76 13.80 -0.28
CA LEU A 156 -36.49 13.37 -0.86
C LEU A 156 -36.71 12.52 -2.13
N ALA A 157 -37.67 11.59 -2.11
CA ALA A 157 -37.89 10.65 -3.22
C ALA A 157 -38.40 11.33 -4.51
N LEU A 158 -39.26 12.34 -4.42
CA LEU A 158 -39.79 13.03 -5.61
C LEU A 158 -38.74 13.96 -6.24
N SER A 159 -37.99 14.70 -5.40
CA SER A 159 -36.90 15.58 -5.86
C SER A 159 -35.74 14.77 -6.43
N TYR A 160 -35.37 13.66 -5.78
CA TYR A 160 -34.36 12.72 -6.25
C TYR A 160 -34.75 12.10 -7.61
N LYS A 161 -35.99 11.62 -7.78
CA LYS A 161 -36.44 11.03 -9.05
C LYS A 161 -36.43 12.02 -10.23
N LEU A 162 -36.84 13.27 -9.99
CA LEU A 162 -36.79 14.31 -11.02
C LEU A 162 -35.36 14.72 -11.37
N ALA A 163 -34.47 14.82 -10.37
CA ALA A 163 -33.06 15.14 -10.56
C ALA A 163 -32.31 14.02 -11.31
N THR A 164 -32.52 12.76 -10.94
CA THR A 164 -31.87 11.61 -11.60
C THR A 164 -32.35 11.42 -13.04
N LEU A 165 -33.63 11.72 -13.34
CA LEU A 165 -34.17 11.64 -14.70
C LEU A 165 -33.50 12.65 -15.66
N LEU A 166 -33.24 13.88 -15.19
CA LEU A 166 -32.68 14.94 -16.02
C LEU A 166 -31.14 14.86 -16.13
N CYS A 167 -30.46 14.52 -15.04
CA CYS A 167 -29.00 14.65 -14.95
C CYS A 167 -28.27 13.30 -14.82
N GLY A 168 -28.95 12.22 -14.43
CA GLY A 168 -28.30 10.94 -14.07
C GLY A 168 -27.47 10.32 -15.19
N ILE A 169 -28.00 10.32 -16.42
CA ILE A 169 -27.32 9.74 -17.59
C ILE A 169 -26.05 10.53 -17.94
N PHE A 170 -26.10 11.86 -17.88
CA PHE A 170 -24.96 12.73 -18.16
C PHE A 170 -23.88 12.61 -17.09
N ILE A 171 -24.28 12.56 -15.81
CA ILE A 171 -23.38 12.37 -14.67
C ILE A 171 -22.70 10.99 -14.75
N ALA A 172 -23.46 9.94 -15.08
CA ALA A 172 -22.91 8.59 -15.25
C ALA A 172 -21.87 8.51 -16.39
N LEU A 173 -22.15 9.16 -17.52
CA LEU A 173 -21.19 9.24 -18.64
C LEU A 173 -19.95 10.04 -18.26
N HIS A 174 -20.12 11.18 -17.57
CA HIS A 174 -19.01 12.01 -17.09
C HIS A 174 -18.09 11.21 -16.17
N TRP A 175 -18.64 10.58 -15.12
CA TRP A 175 -17.85 9.76 -14.20
C TRP A 175 -17.21 8.57 -14.89
N GLY A 176 -17.92 7.89 -15.80
CA GLY A 176 -17.34 6.82 -16.62
C GLY A 176 -16.09 7.29 -17.38
N CYS A 177 -16.17 8.43 -18.08
CA CYS A 177 -15.02 9.00 -18.77
C CYS A 177 -13.88 9.40 -17.80
N THR A 178 -14.19 10.03 -16.66
CA THR A 178 -13.19 10.42 -15.66
C THR A 178 -12.43 9.20 -15.13
N PHE A 179 -13.13 8.14 -14.71
CA PHE A 179 -12.50 6.93 -14.21
C PHE A 179 -11.72 6.17 -15.29
N GLY A 180 -12.15 6.23 -16.56
CA GLY A 180 -11.40 5.60 -17.64
C GLY A 180 -10.09 6.31 -17.96
N CYS A 181 -10.06 7.65 -17.85
CA CYS A 181 -8.82 8.43 -17.92
C CYS A 181 -7.90 8.17 -16.71
N LEU A 182 -8.45 8.13 -15.49
CA LEU A 182 -7.68 7.81 -14.29
C LEU A 182 -7.10 6.39 -14.35
N ALA A 183 -7.89 5.40 -14.79
CA ALA A 183 -7.41 4.04 -14.98
C ALA A 183 -6.28 3.97 -16.03
N PHE A 184 -6.36 4.77 -17.09
CA PHE A 184 -5.27 4.87 -18.06
C PHE A 184 -4.00 5.43 -17.41
N ASP A 185 -4.10 6.53 -16.68
CA ASP A 185 -2.95 7.14 -15.99
C ASP A 185 -2.33 6.19 -14.94
N GLU A 186 -3.16 5.53 -14.14
CA GLU A 186 -2.69 4.59 -13.13
C GLU A 186 -1.95 3.38 -13.73
N VAL A 187 -2.49 2.79 -14.80
CA VAL A 187 -1.89 1.60 -15.45
C VAL A 187 -0.63 1.96 -16.21
N TRP A 188 -0.67 3.03 -17.02
CA TRP A 188 0.38 3.33 -17.98
C TRP A 188 1.45 4.29 -17.44
N CYS A 189 1.14 5.12 -16.44
CA CYS A 189 2.04 6.11 -15.88
C CYS A 189 2.45 5.77 -14.44
N MET A 190 1.48 5.66 -13.51
CA MET A 190 1.79 5.59 -12.08
C MET A 190 2.36 4.24 -11.65
N THR A 191 1.74 3.13 -12.05
CA THR A 191 2.20 1.77 -11.69
C THR A 191 3.67 1.49 -12.06
N PRO A 192 4.12 1.71 -13.32
CA PRO A 192 5.52 1.52 -13.66
C PRO A 192 6.44 2.53 -12.95
N THR A 193 5.98 3.75 -12.70
CA THR A 193 6.73 4.76 -11.91
C THR A 193 6.96 4.30 -10.47
N CYS A 194 5.91 3.82 -9.79
CA CYS A 194 6.01 3.27 -8.43
C CYS A 194 6.98 2.08 -8.38
N ARG A 195 6.92 1.17 -9.36
CA ARG A 195 7.87 0.05 -9.48
C ARG A 195 9.31 0.51 -9.67
N MET A 196 9.53 1.54 -10.48
CA MET A 196 10.86 2.15 -10.66
C MET A 196 11.37 2.69 -9.33
N TYR A 197 10.55 3.43 -8.58
CA TYR A 197 10.91 3.96 -7.27
C TYR A 197 11.20 2.85 -6.26
N GLU A 198 10.39 1.78 -6.23
CA GLU A 198 10.68 0.62 -5.38
C GLU A 198 12.04 0.01 -5.68
N LEU A 199 12.40 -0.14 -6.96
CA LEU A 199 13.70 -0.69 -7.34
C LEU A 199 14.84 0.21 -6.88
N MET A 200 14.68 1.53 -6.98
CA MET A 200 15.65 2.49 -6.44
C MET A 200 15.74 2.43 -4.91
N LEU A 201 14.60 2.35 -4.23
CA LEU A 201 14.52 2.23 -2.77
C LEU A 201 15.12 0.93 -2.25
N ARG A 202 15.00 -0.19 -2.98
CA ARG A 202 15.69 -1.45 -2.65
C ARG A 202 17.21 -1.26 -2.62
N CYS A 203 17.76 -0.47 -3.54
CA CYS A 203 19.18 -0.16 -3.57
C CYS A 203 19.58 0.79 -2.43
N ALA A 204 18.81 1.85 -2.19
CA ALA A 204 19.03 2.74 -1.06
C ALA A 204 18.97 1.99 0.27
N LYS A 205 17.96 1.13 0.46
CA LYS A 205 17.83 0.24 1.62
C LYS A 205 19.06 -0.61 1.82
N ARG A 206 19.65 -1.17 0.76
CA ARG A 206 20.88 -1.96 0.86
C ARG A 206 22.04 -1.14 1.41
N PHE A 207 22.22 0.10 0.97
CA PHE A 207 23.24 0.99 1.53
C PHE A 207 22.96 1.34 2.99
N THR A 208 21.71 1.67 3.34
CA THR A 208 21.31 2.01 4.71
C THR A 208 21.51 0.82 5.66
N VAL A 209 21.18 -0.40 5.23
CA VAL A 209 21.41 -1.61 6.05
C VAL A 209 22.90 -1.81 6.31
N ILE A 210 23.75 -1.70 5.28
CA ILE A 210 25.22 -1.81 5.46
C ILE A 210 25.72 -0.75 6.46
N LEU A 211 25.22 0.49 6.38
CA LEU A 211 25.58 1.56 7.32
C LEU A 211 25.11 1.27 8.75
N LEU A 212 23.86 0.85 8.92
CA LEU A 212 23.30 0.52 10.23
C LEU A 212 24.04 -0.68 10.86
N ASP A 213 24.35 -1.72 10.09
CA ASP A 213 25.11 -2.87 10.56
C ASP A 213 26.53 -2.49 11.01
N CYS A 214 27.11 -1.44 10.43
CA CYS A 214 28.46 -0.99 10.78
C CYS A 214 28.48 -0.05 11.98
N CYS A 215 27.49 0.83 12.11
CA CYS A 215 27.45 1.81 13.19
C CYS A 215 26.62 1.33 14.39
N VAL A 216 25.40 0.88 14.15
CA VAL A 216 24.42 0.53 15.19
C VAL A 216 24.68 -0.87 15.72
N GLY A 217 25.04 -1.83 14.85
CA GLY A 217 25.33 -3.21 15.24
C GLY A 217 26.32 -3.31 16.42
N PRO A 218 27.56 -2.80 16.29
CA PRO A 218 28.55 -2.82 17.37
C PRO A 218 28.11 -2.10 18.65
N CYS A 219 27.36 -1.00 18.53
CA CYS A 219 26.82 -0.27 19.67
C CYS A 219 25.76 -1.10 20.40
N CYS A 220 24.83 -1.72 19.69
CA CYS A 220 23.82 -2.61 20.24
C CYS A 220 24.43 -3.86 20.88
N THR A 221 25.48 -4.44 20.30
CA THR A 221 26.21 -5.55 20.93
C THR A 221 26.88 -5.11 22.23
N SER A 222 27.50 -3.93 22.24
CA SER A 222 28.12 -3.36 23.46
C SER A 222 27.08 -3.08 24.55
N CYS A 223 25.93 -2.50 24.19
CA CYS A 223 24.80 -2.32 25.11
C CYS A 223 24.16 -3.64 25.52
N GLY A 224 24.13 -4.66 24.66
CA GLY A 224 23.60 -5.99 24.98
C GLY A 224 24.41 -6.70 26.07
N MET A 225 25.72 -6.44 26.16
CA MET A 225 26.55 -6.92 27.27
C MET A 225 26.13 -6.36 28.64
N PHE A 226 25.40 -5.24 28.67
CA PHE A 226 24.80 -4.72 29.89
C PHE A 226 23.70 -5.63 30.46
N PHE A 227 22.99 -6.33 29.57
CA PHE A 227 21.84 -7.18 29.91
C PHE A 227 22.15 -8.69 29.85
N SER A 228 23.39 -9.07 29.51
CA SER A 228 23.79 -10.46 29.27
C SER A 228 23.69 -11.37 30.50
N ASN A 229 23.65 -10.81 31.71
CA ASN A 229 23.56 -11.54 32.98
C ASN A 229 22.13 -11.73 33.51
N ILE A 230 21.09 -11.35 32.75
CA ILE A 230 19.70 -11.54 33.17
C ILE A 230 19.28 -13.00 32.92
N VAL A 231 19.23 -13.80 33.99
CA VAL A 231 18.78 -15.21 33.95
C VAL A 231 17.28 -15.28 34.25
N VAL A 232 16.50 -15.82 33.31
CA VAL A 232 15.08 -16.13 33.52
C VAL A 232 14.95 -17.60 33.93
N THR A 233 14.84 -17.90 35.22
CA THR A 233 14.61 -19.26 35.70
C THR A 233 13.15 -19.69 35.51
N GLN A 234 12.92 -20.72 34.70
CA GLN A 234 11.66 -21.47 34.67
C GLN A 234 11.64 -22.43 35.88
N LYS A 235 10.54 -22.43 36.64
CA LYS A 235 10.37 -23.31 37.80
C LYS A 235 10.25 -24.75 37.29
N SER A 236 11.24 -25.60 37.54
CA SER A 236 11.13 -27.03 37.31
C SER A 236 10.05 -27.59 38.23
N ALA A 237 9.10 -28.32 37.64
CA ALA A 237 8.00 -29.00 38.33
C ALA A 237 8.49 -29.99 39.40
#